data_AF-A0A2H0WEN6-F1
#
_entry.id   AF-A0A2H0WEN6-F1
#
_cell.length_a   1.000
_cell.length_b   1.000
_cell.length_c   1.000
_cell.angle_alpha   90.00
_cell.angle_beta   90.00
_cell.angle_gamma   90.00
#
_symmetry.space_group_name_H-M   'P 1'
#
loop_
_entity.id
_entity.type
_entity.pdbx_description
1 polymer ?
#
loop_
_entity_poly.entity_id
_entity_poly.type
_entity_poly.pdbx_seq_one_letter_code
_entity_poly.pdbx_strand_id
1 'polypeptide(L)' 'MLVDGKPITDVHLNLLLKIVRGCQADEFANCFEQQQFPKVKMGPAEQKIKEKFWQDIEQGCNSRGLLNPAVATKVAA' A
#
# COMPACT_ATOMS: atom_id res chain seq x y z
N MET A 1 -4.73 -4.68 -15.92
CA MET A 1 -3.46 -5.16 -15.32
C MET A 1 -3.17 -4.25 -14.13
N LEU A 2 -2.67 -4.77 -13.00
CA LEU A 2 -2.44 -3.94 -11.79
C LEU A 2 -1.34 -2.91 -12.00
N VAL A 3 -0.32 -3.29 -12.77
CA VAL A 3 0.73 -2.41 -13.25
C VAL A 3 0.38 -1.99 -14.67
N ASP A 4 -0.12 -0.77 -14.84
CA ASP A 4 -0.38 -0.14 -16.14
C ASP A 4 0.38 1.18 -16.31
N GLY A 5 1.21 1.53 -15.32
CA GLY A 5 1.98 2.76 -15.30
C GLY A 5 1.21 3.98 -14.79
N LYS A 6 -0.08 3.85 -14.42
CA LYS A 6 -0.92 4.96 -13.94
C LYS A 6 -1.94 4.50 -12.88
N PRO A 7 -1.76 4.78 -11.58
CA PRO A 7 -0.57 5.29 -10.90
C PRO A 7 0.44 4.18 -10.54
N ILE A 8 0.04 2.91 -10.62
CA ILE A 8 0.87 1.78 -10.16
C ILE A 8 1.84 1.35 -11.26
N THR A 9 3.14 1.52 -10.97
CA THR A 9 4.26 1.01 -11.78
C THR A 9 4.84 -0.26 -11.15
N ASP A 10 5.78 -0.93 -11.83
CA ASP A 10 6.52 -2.06 -11.26
C ASP A 10 7.25 -1.70 -9.97
N VAL A 11 7.73 -0.46 -9.82
CA VAL A 11 8.40 0.00 -8.59
C VAL A 11 7.41 0.04 -7.43
N HIS A 12 6.17 0.47 -7.67
CA HIS A 12 5.11 0.45 -6.66
C HIS A 12 4.77 -0.98 -6.24
N LEU A 13 4.56 -1.87 -7.22
CA LEU A 13 4.21 -3.25 -6.91
C LEU A 13 5.33 -3.96 -6.15
N ASN A 14 6.59 -3.77 -6.54
CA ASN A 14 7.73 -4.37 -5.84
C ASN A 14 7.88 -3.85 -4.40
N LEU A 15 7.69 -2.54 -4.18
CA LEU A 15 7.71 -1.98 -2.83
C LEU A 15 6.54 -2.49 -1.99
N LEU A 16 5.33 -2.57 -2.55
CA LEU A 16 4.16 -3.10 -1.88
C LEU A 16 4.40 -4.55 -1.45
N LEU A 17 4.86 -5.41 -2.37
CA LEU A 17 5.20 -6.81 -2.07
C LEU A 17 6.26 -6.94 -0.98
N LYS A 18 7.23 -6.04 -0.95
CA LYS A 18 8.28 -6.02 0.09
C LYS A 18 7.73 -5.65 1.46
N ILE A 19 6.80 -4.71 1.50
CA ILE A 19 6.08 -4.31 2.72
C ILE A 19 5.24 -5.50 3.21
N VAL A 20 4.31 -6.03 2.40
CA VAL A 20 3.41 -7.12 2.85
C VAL A 20 4.14 -8.42 3.18
N ARG A 21 5.31 -8.70 2.60
CA ARG A 21 6.16 -9.84 2.99
C ARG A 21 6.99 -9.56 4.26
N GLY A 22 7.15 -8.29 4.62
CA GLY A 22 7.99 -7.83 5.72
C GLY A 22 7.23 -7.52 7.01
N CYS A 23 5.90 -7.42 6.97
CA CYS A 23 5.06 -7.15 8.13
C CYS A 23 3.81 -8.06 8.19
N GLN A 24 3.19 -8.12 9.36
CA GLN A 24 1.92 -8.83 9.56
C GLN A 24 0.72 -7.97 9.11
N ALA A 25 -0.44 -8.59 8.93
CA ALA A 25 -1.65 -7.91 8.45
C ALA A 25 -2.04 -6.68 9.30
N ASP A 26 -2.00 -6.78 10.63
CA ASP A 26 -2.31 -5.65 11.53
C ASP A 26 -1.30 -4.50 11.40
N GLU A 27 -0.01 -4.81 11.28
CA GLU A 27 1.03 -3.80 11.09
C GLU A 27 0.90 -3.13 9.71
N PHE A 28 0.57 -3.90 8.66
CA PHE A 28 0.27 -3.36 7.35
C PHE A 28 -0.91 -2.39 7.39
N ALA A 29 -2.01 -2.77 8.03
CA ALA A 29 -3.19 -1.91 8.16
C ALA A 29 -2.84 -0.58 8.85
N ASN A 30 -2.14 -0.65 9.99
CA ASN A 30 -1.68 0.54 10.70
C ASN A 30 -0.74 1.42 9.84
N CYS A 31 0.19 0.81 9.10
CA CYS A 31 1.09 1.53 8.20
C CYS A 31 0.32 2.21 7.06
N PHE A 32 -0.66 1.52 6.47
CA PHE A 32 -1.49 2.05 5.40
C PHE A 32 -2.34 3.23 5.87
N GLU A 33 -3.03 3.08 7.01
CA GLU A 33 -3.89 4.12 7.59
C GLU A 33 -3.10 5.36 8.00
N GLN A 34 -1.91 5.18 8.58
CA GLN A 34 -1.07 6.29 9.01
C GLN A 34 -0.15 6.80 7.90
N GLN A 35 -0.18 6.20 6.71
CA GLN A 35 0.72 6.46 5.59
C GLN A 35 2.22 6.36 5.99
N GLN A 36 2.52 5.43 6.90
CA GLN A 36 3.86 5.13 7.39
C GLN A 36 4.42 3.89 6.73
N PHE A 37 5.71 3.65 6.88
CA PHE A 37 6.33 2.44 6.35
C PHE A 37 6.81 1.56 7.50
N PRO A 38 6.62 0.23 7.41
CA PRO A 38 7.25 -0.68 8.36
C PRO A 38 8.77 -0.63 8.17
N LYS A 39 9.50 -1.39 8.98
CA LYS A 39 10.96 -1.47 8.89
C LYS A 39 11.41 -2.17 7.60
N VAL A 40 11.43 -1.42 6.48
CA VAL A 40 11.78 -1.91 5.15
C VAL A 40 12.93 -1.10 4.55
N LYS A 41 13.95 -1.81 4.01
CA LYS A 41 15.08 -1.15 3.35
C LYS A 41 14.64 -0.68 1.97
N MET A 42 14.57 0.62 1.72
CA MET A 42 14.23 1.17 0.41
C MET A 42 15.48 1.43 -0.44
N GLY A 43 15.43 1.05 -1.71
CA GLY A 43 16.41 1.42 -2.73
C GLY A 43 16.12 2.79 -3.37
N PRO A 44 17.00 3.27 -4.26
CA PRO A 44 16.89 4.62 -4.83
C PRO A 44 15.59 4.89 -5.60
N ALA A 45 15.06 3.89 -6.31
CA ALA A 45 13.80 4.03 -7.07
C ALA A 45 12.57 4.12 -6.13
N GLU A 46 12.57 3.32 -5.06
CA GLU A 46 11.52 3.31 -4.04
C GLU A 46 11.50 4.63 -3.25
N GLN A 47 12.69 5.19 -2.94
CA GLN A 47 12.82 6.48 -2.27
C GLN A 47 12.20 7.64 -3.08
N LYS A 48 12.29 7.60 -4.42
CA LYS A 48 11.71 8.64 -5.28
C LYS A 48 10.18 8.66 -5.26
N ILE A 49 9.54 7.52 -4.99
CA ILE A 49 8.08 7.40 -4.93
C ILE A 49 7.54 7.42 -3.50
N LYS A 50 8.41 7.35 -2.49
CA LYS A 50 8.05 7.16 -1.08
C LYS A 50 6.98 8.14 -0.57
N GLU A 51 7.11 9.42 -0.92
CA GLU A 51 6.20 10.47 -0.43
C GLU A 51 4.77 10.33 -0.97
N LYS A 52 4.61 9.75 -2.16
CA LYS A 52 3.29 9.58 -2.81
C LYS A 52 2.81 8.14 -2.84
N PHE A 53 3.67 7.19 -2.50
CA PHE A 53 3.45 5.77 -2.64
C PHE A 53 2.09 5.31 -2.10
N TRP A 54 1.76 5.66 -0.85
CA TRP A 54 0.49 5.22 -0.24
C TRP A 54 -0.73 5.80 -0.94
N GLN A 55 -0.68 7.08 -1.33
CA GLN A 55 -1.74 7.72 -2.10
C GLN A 55 -1.88 7.08 -3.50
N ASP A 56 -0.76 6.79 -4.16
CA ASP A 56 -0.74 6.15 -5.48
C ASP A 56 -1.30 4.71 -5.41
N ILE A 57 -0.97 3.95 -4.36
CA ILE A 57 -1.55 2.63 -4.10
C ILE A 57 -3.05 2.74 -3.82
N GLU A 58 -3.47 3.66 -2.96
CA GLU A 58 -4.88 3.86 -2.62
C GLU A 58 -5.71 4.26 -3.84
N GLN A 59 -5.30 5.28 -4.58
CA GLN A 59 -5.96 5.71 -5.82
C GLN A 59 -5.98 4.59 -6.85
N GLY A 60 -4.86 3.89 -6.99
CA GLY A 60 -4.72 2.78 -7.90
C GLY A 60 -5.67 1.62 -7.57
N CYS A 61 -5.78 1.25 -6.30
CA CYS A 61 -6.66 0.16 -5.90
C CYS A 61 -8.14 0.58 -5.95
N ASN A 62 -8.47 1.83 -5.57
CA ASN A 62 -9.83 2.38 -5.68
C ASN A 62 -10.32 2.44 -7.13
N SER A 63 -9.53 3.02 -8.04
CA SER A 63 -9.89 3.14 -9.46
C SER A 63 -10.12 1.79 -10.16
N ARG A 64 -9.53 0.72 -9.62
CA ARG A 64 -9.65 -0.64 -10.13
C ARG A 64 -10.68 -1.48 -9.37
N GLY A 65 -11.40 -0.90 -8.39
CA GLY A 65 -12.42 -1.59 -7.59
C GLY A 65 -11.85 -2.66 -6.64
N LEU A 66 -10.59 -2.54 -6.24
CA LEU A 66 -9.91 -3.49 -5.34
C LEU A 66 -10.09 -3.15 -3.86
N LEU A 67 -10.41 -1.89 -3.55
CA LEU A 67 -10.75 -1.46 -2.20
C LEU A 67 -12.26 -1.37 -2.08
N ASN A 68 -12.77 -1.91 -0.98
CA ASN A 68 -14.13 -1.66 -0.54
C ASN A 68 -14.08 -0.79 0.71
N PRO A 69 -15.09 0.07 0.94
CA PRO A 69 -15.24 0.74 2.22
C PRO A 69 -15.20 -0.31 3.33
N ALA A 70 -14.43 -0.04 4.39
CA ALA A 70 -14.39 -0.92 5.54
C ALA A 70 -15.82 -1.05 6.10
N VAL A 71 -16.41 -2.24 5.97
CA VAL A 71 -17.65 -2.55 6.69
C VAL A 71 -17.27 -2.51 8.16
N ALA A 72 -17.86 -1.60 8.92
CA ALA A 72 -17.60 -1.50 10.35
C ALA A 72 -17.94 -2.84 11.01
N THR A 73 -16.92 -3.66 11.23
CA THR A 73 -17.05 -4.88 12.02
C THR A 73 -17.42 -4.40 13.42
N LYS A 74 -18.70 -4.53 13.79
CA LYS A 74 -19.10 -4.38 15.19
C LYS A 74 -18.24 -5.36 15.99
N VAL A 75 -17.27 -4.83 16.73
CA VAL A 75 -16.59 -5.57 17.78
C VAL A 75 -17.70 -6.03 18.72
N ALA A 76 -17.99 -7.33 18.74
CA ALA A 76 -18.91 -7.90 19.71
C ALA A 76 -18.28 -7.68 21.09
N ALA A 77 -19.01 -6.94 21.93
CA ALA A 77 -18.66 -6.63 23.31
C ALA A 77 -18.64 -7.87 24.20
#